data_AF-A0A484M814-F1
#
_entry.id   AF-A0A484M814-F1
#
_cell.length_a   1.000
_cell.length_b   1.000
_cell.length_c   1.000
_cell.angle_alpha   90.00
_cell.angle_beta   90.00
_cell.angle_gamma   90.00
#
_symmetry.space_group_name_H-M   'P 1'
#
loop_
_entity.id
_entity.type
_entity.pdbx_description
1 polymer ?
#
loop_
_entity_poly.entity_id
_entity_poly.type
_entity_poly.pdbx_seq_one_letter_code
_entity_poly.pdbx_strand_id
1 'polypeptide(L)'
;MNGAQMASMKPLALPILFFSFFFPILSVSSIQILSKSKLQKCEKGSGSDQQLNCTNKILINLAVPSDSSGNEASMVAEIVEVEENATNMRTLRVPPAVTIQKSAAYALYELTYIRDVAYKPQELYVKTRKCKSNAGADVVRICERLKDENGNIIDHTQPICCPCGGQRRIPSSCGNFFDKMMKGKANTAHCLRFPGDWFHVFGIGHRSVGFSIRIEVKTKSQVSEVTVGPGNRTAVSNDKFLRVNLVGDYVGYTDIPSFEDYYLVIPRHGGPGQPENLGSNYSLWMLLERVRFTLDGLECNKIGVGFEAFNSQPGFCSAPYWSCLHNQLWNFWDADQNRIGRNQVPLYCVQGRFERINQHPNAGSHAFSIGITEVLNTNLLIELSADDIEYVYQRSPGKIMDIAAPTFEALTQSGTATITTKNIGEVEASYSLTFDCSGGVSQMEEQFYIMKPNELVTRAFKLNPSSDQAANYLCSAILKDSDFNEVDRAECQFSTTATAFDNGTQVPFQPPKTGVHGFFETLQQLWNKLLAEQNVLDFSM
;
A
#
# COMPACT_ATOMS: atom_id res chain seq x y z
N MET A 1 -15.38 -57.04 -44.06
CA MET A 1 -16.56 -57.08 -43.16
C MET A 1 -16.06 -56.90 -41.74
N ASN A 2 -16.59 -55.88 -41.06
CA ASN A 2 -16.54 -55.59 -39.61
C ASN A 2 -15.14 -55.50 -39.00
N GLY A 3 -14.63 -54.37 -38.52
CA GLY A 3 -15.25 -53.22 -37.85
C GLY A 3 -14.46 -53.03 -36.55
N ALA A 4 -13.66 -51.97 -36.44
CA ALA A 4 -12.97 -51.60 -35.21
C ALA A 4 -12.82 -50.08 -35.12
N GLN A 5 -13.19 -49.57 -33.95
CA GLN A 5 -13.45 -48.16 -33.63
C GLN A 5 -12.22 -47.27 -33.70
N MET A 6 -12.44 -46.06 -34.21
CA MET A 6 -11.51 -44.94 -34.17
C MET A 6 -11.81 -44.11 -32.91
N ALA A 7 -10.95 -44.17 -31.89
CA ALA A 7 -11.02 -43.28 -30.73
C ALA A 7 -9.95 -42.19 -30.88
N SER A 8 -10.40 -40.96 -31.15
CA SER A 8 -9.58 -39.75 -31.25
C SER A 8 -9.22 -39.26 -29.84
N MET A 9 -7.96 -39.42 -29.43
CA MET A 9 -7.41 -38.77 -28.23
C MET A 9 -7.22 -37.27 -28.49
N LYS A 10 -7.91 -36.43 -27.72
CA LYS A 10 -7.64 -34.98 -27.61
C LYS A 10 -6.47 -34.75 -26.63
N PRO A 11 -5.55 -33.80 -26.90
CA PRO A 11 -4.49 -33.47 -25.96
C PRO A 11 -5.05 -32.63 -24.80
N LEU A 12 -4.74 -33.08 -23.58
CA LEU A 12 -5.10 -32.43 -22.32
C LEU A 12 -4.16 -31.24 -22.10
N ALA A 13 -4.62 -30.03 -22.38
CA ALA A 13 -3.90 -28.81 -22.03
C ALA A 13 -4.10 -28.53 -20.53
N LEU A 14 -3.05 -28.77 -19.73
CA LEU A 14 -2.97 -28.28 -18.35
C LEU A 14 -2.81 -26.76 -18.37
N PRO A 15 -3.65 -25.98 -17.67
CA PRO A 15 -3.39 -24.57 -17.46
C PRO A 15 -2.28 -24.45 -16.40
N ILE A 16 -1.11 -23.98 -16.83
CA ILE A 16 -0.04 -23.56 -15.92
C ILE A 16 -0.53 -22.26 -15.25
N LEU A 17 -0.98 -22.38 -14.01
CA LEU A 17 -1.24 -21.26 -13.11
C LEU A 17 0.10 -20.57 -12.83
N PHE A 18 0.37 -19.46 -13.52
CA PHE A 18 1.44 -18.53 -13.15
C PHE A 18 1.04 -17.87 -11.83
N PHE A 19 1.43 -18.49 -10.72
CA PHE A 19 1.45 -17.83 -9.42
C PHE A 19 2.53 -16.77 -9.48
N SER A 20 2.16 -15.51 -9.71
CA SER A 20 3.02 -14.37 -9.48
C SER A 20 3.30 -14.30 -7.98
N PHE A 21 4.35 -15.00 -7.54
CA PHE A 21 4.90 -14.81 -6.20
C PHE A 21 5.45 -13.38 -6.12
N PHE A 22 4.62 -12.47 -5.58
CA PHE A 22 5.09 -11.19 -5.07
C PHE A 22 5.97 -11.50 -3.85
N PHE A 23 7.26 -11.71 -4.11
CA PHE A 23 8.25 -11.72 -3.04
C PHE A 23 8.37 -10.29 -2.49
N PRO A 24 8.25 -10.09 -1.17
CA PRO A 24 8.46 -8.78 -0.58
C PRO A 24 9.90 -8.32 -0.85
N ILE A 25 10.04 -7.09 -1.34
CA ILE A 25 11.33 -6.45 -1.59
C ILE A 25 11.95 -6.11 -0.22
N LEU A 26 13.02 -6.82 0.14
CA LEU A 26 13.74 -6.68 1.41
C LEU A 26 15.09 -6.00 1.18
N SER A 27 15.15 -4.67 1.23
CA SER A 27 16.41 -3.93 1.06
C SER A 27 17.21 -3.92 2.37
N VAL A 28 18.39 -4.51 2.41
CA VAL A 28 19.22 -4.69 3.63
C VAL A 28 20.67 -4.21 3.46
N SER A 29 21.10 -3.15 4.15
CA SER A 29 22.53 -2.81 4.15
C SER A 29 23.33 -3.56 5.23
N SER A 30 24.66 -3.57 5.08
CA SER A 30 25.57 -3.95 6.15
C SER A 30 25.66 -2.85 7.20
N ILE A 31 25.86 -3.23 8.45
CA ILE A 31 26.11 -2.27 9.55
C ILE A 31 27.49 -1.66 9.39
N GLN A 32 27.59 -0.33 9.47
CA GLN A 32 28.87 0.38 9.40
C GLN A 32 29.26 1.00 10.75
N ILE A 33 30.54 0.87 11.12
CA ILE A 33 31.11 1.54 12.28
C ILE A 33 31.58 2.93 11.87
N LEU A 34 30.98 3.96 12.45
CA LEU A 34 31.31 5.36 12.18
C LEU A 34 32.47 5.83 13.06
N SER A 35 32.47 5.42 14.33
CA SER A 35 33.57 5.70 15.25
C SER A 35 33.65 4.68 16.38
N LYS A 36 34.86 4.48 16.88
CA LYS A 36 35.22 3.66 18.04
C LYS A 36 36.10 4.51 18.96
N SER A 37 35.73 4.66 20.23
CA SER A 37 36.51 5.43 21.20
C SER A 37 36.46 4.81 22.59
N LYS A 38 37.53 5.01 23.38
CA LYS A 38 37.55 4.69 24.81
C LYS A 38 37.20 5.95 25.59
N LEU A 39 36.27 5.84 26.54
CA LEU A 39 35.80 6.94 27.35
C LEU A 39 35.72 6.51 28.83
N GLN A 40 36.32 7.30 29.72
CA GLN A 40 36.12 7.14 31.15
C GLN A 40 34.84 7.84 31.57
N LYS A 41 33.85 7.07 32.02
CA LYS A 41 32.54 7.56 32.44
C LYS A 41 32.46 7.56 33.96
N CYS A 42 32.29 8.74 34.54
CA CYS A 42 32.15 8.92 35.99
C CYS A 42 30.71 9.22 36.37
N GLU A 43 30.14 8.43 37.28
CA GLU A 43 28.82 8.62 37.85
C GLU A 43 28.93 9.25 39.23
N LYS A 44 28.15 10.31 39.46
CA LYS A 44 28.00 10.97 40.77
C LYS A 44 26.54 10.92 41.17
N GLY A 45 26.19 10.06 42.12
CA GLY A 45 24.84 9.99 42.65
C GLY A 45 24.56 11.12 43.66
N SER A 46 23.27 11.39 43.91
CA SER A 46 22.81 12.52 44.73
C SER A 46 22.63 12.20 46.22
N GLY A 47 23.23 11.11 46.72
CA GLY A 47 23.27 10.78 48.15
C GLY A 47 24.46 11.43 48.85
N SER A 48 24.28 11.87 50.09
CA SER A 48 25.24 12.72 50.85
C SER A 48 26.63 12.11 51.11
N ASP A 49 26.85 10.83 50.84
CA ASP A 49 28.14 10.11 51.02
C ASP A 49 28.61 9.32 49.79
N GLN A 50 28.13 9.65 48.57
CA GLN A 50 28.50 8.88 47.38
C GLN A 50 29.79 9.37 46.73
N GLN A 51 30.83 8.53 46.83
CA GLN A 51 32.10 8.66 46.13
C GLN A 51 31.92 8.57 44.60
N LEU A 52 32.67 9.39 43.86
CA LEU A 52 32.66 9.39 42.39
C LEU A 52 33.10 8.02 41.85
N ASN A 53 32.23 7.33 41.12
CA ASN A 53 32.52 6.02 40.54
C ASN A 53 32.85 6.17 39.05
N CYS A 54 34.11 6.00 38.67
CA CYS A 54 34.58 6.11 37.30
C CYS A 54 34.88 4.74 36.71
N THR A 55 34.32 4.45 35.53
CA THR A 55 34.56 3.19 34.80
C THR A 55 34.96 3.49 33.36
N ASN A 56 35.93 2.75 32.83
CA ASN A 56 36.29 2.82 31.42
C ASN A 56 35.26 2.06 30.60
N LYS A 57 34.82 2.67 29.49
CA LYS A 57 33.85 2.10 28.56
C LYS A 57 34.35 2.32 27.12
N ILE A 58 33.90 1.47 26.21
CA ILE A 58 34.02 1.70 24.77
C ILE A 58 32.72 2.29 24.28
N LEU A 59 32.82 3.42 23.58
CA LEU A 59 31.73 4.00 22.80
C LEU A 59 31.90 3.61 21.33
N ILE A 60 30.81 3.15 20.73
CA ILE A 60 30.74 2.81 19.31
C ILE A 60 29.55 3.52 18.71
N ASN A 61 29.81 4.33 17.70
CA ASN A 61 28.77 4.97 16.91
C ASN A 61 28.58 4.17 15.62
N LEU A 62 27.34 3.79 15.34
CA LEU A 62 26.98 2.87 14.26
C LEU A 62 25.94 3.50 13.35
N ALA A 63 26.06 3.21 12.05
CA ALA A 63 24.97 3.36 11.10
C ALA A 63 24.34 1.98 10.87
N VAL A 64 23.11 1.80 11.37
CA VAL A 64 22.35 0.56 11.28
C VAL A 64 21.29 0.72 10.18
N PRO A 65 21.47 0.11 9.02
CA PRO A 65 20.51 0.17 7.93
C PRO A 65 19.25 -0.65 8.23
N SER A 66 18.13 -0.24 7.65
CA SER A 66 16.89 -1.02 7.70
C SER A 66 17.09 -2.44 7.15
N ASP A 67 16.31 -3.38 7.71
CA ASP A 67 16.31 -4.82 7.42
C ASP A 67 17.61 -5.59 7.75
N SER A 68 18.58 -5.03 8.48
CA SER A 68 19.80 -5.76 8.87
C SER A 68 19.47 -7.07 9.59
N SER A 69 20.12 -8.19 9.21
CA SER A 69 19.78 -9.51 9.75
C SER A 69 20.53 -9.85 11.04
N GLY A 70 21.70 -9.26 11.25
CA GLY A 70 22.61 -9.53 12.34
C GLY A 70 23.53 -10.73 12.11
N ASN A 71 23.36 -11.47 11.01
CA ASN A 71 24.23 -12.58 10.64
C ASN A 71 25.29 -12.17 9.62
N GLU A 72 25.18 -11.02 8.98
CA GLU A 72 26.16 -10.50 8.02
C GLU A 72 27.42 -9.92 8.70
N ALA A 73 27.27 -9.40 9.91
CA ALA A 73 28.34 -8.79 10.67
C ALA A 73 28.12 -8.96 12.18
N SER A 74 29.23 -9.11 12.89
CA SER A 74 29.27 -9.24 14.34
C SER A 74 30.41 -8.41 14.92
N MET A 75 30.25 -7.95 16.15
CA MET A 75 31.29 -7.24 16.89
C MET A 75 31.72 -8.08 18.08
N VAL A 76 33.01 -8.37 18.17
CA VAL A 76 33.57 -9.26 19.18
C VAL A 76 34.31 -8.41 20.22
N ALA A 77 33.78 -8.36 21.44
CA ALA A 77 34.34 -7.55 22.51
C ALA A 77 35.51 -8.26 23.19
N GLU A 78 36.64 -7.57 23.32
CA GLU A 78 37.80 -8.03 24.08
C GLU A 78 37.71 -7.49 25.52
N ILE A 79 37.78 -8.39 26.50
CA ILE A 79 37.77 -8.05 27.93
C ILE A 79 39.08 -8.55 28.52
N VAL A 80 39.90 -7.61 28.99
CA VAL A 80 41.14 -7.88 29.70
C VAL A 80 40.86 -7.68 31.19
N GLU A 81 40.55 -8.77 31.89
CA GLU A 81 40.39 -8.69 33.35
C GLU A 81 41.73 -8.36 34.01
N VAL A 82 41.76 -7.29 34.81
CA VAL A 82 42.87 -6.98 35.72
C VAL A 82 42.55 -7.59 37.09
N GLU A 83 43.47 -8.41 37.60
CA GLU A 83 43.41 -9.08 38.91
C GLU A 83 43.01 -8.13 40.04
N GLU A 84 41.93 -8.44 40.77
CA GLU A 84 41.66 -7.78 42.05
C GLU A 84 41.50 -8.71 43.26
N ASN A 85 41.26 -10.03 43.15
CA ASN A 85 41.38 -10.95 44.31
C ASN A 85 41.44 -12.45 43.92
N ALA A 86 42.39 -13.16 44.52
CA ALA A 86 42.88 -14.49 44.14
C ALA A 86 41.99 -15.71 44.48
N THR A 87 40.66 -15.68 44.29
CA THR A 87 39.83 -16.87 44.63
C THR A 87 38.73 -17.29 43.66
N ASN A 88 38.45 -16.57 42.57
CA ASN A 88 37.56 -17.09 41.53
C ASN A 88 37.96 -16.60 40.13
N MET A 89 38.92 -17.30 39.51
CA MET A 89 39.19 -17.15 38.08
C MET A 89 37.95 -17.60 37.28
N ARG A 90 37.29 -16.65 36.60
CA ARG A 90 36.40 -16.97 35.47
C ARG A 90 36.98 -16.31 34.23
N THR A 91 37.98 -16.95 33.64
CA THR A 91 38.39 -16.60 32.28
C THR A 91 37.20 -16.79 31.34
N LEU A 92 36.66 -15.68 30.83
CA LEU A 92 35.78 -15.69 29.66
C LEU A 92 36.64 -16.08 28.46
N ARG A 93 36.84 -17.40 28.29
CA ARG A 93 37.64 -18.00 27.21
C ARG A 93 37.04 -17.77 25.80
N VAL A 94 35.86 -17.15 25.73
CA VAL A 94 35.15 -16.81 24.49
C VAL A 94 34.70 -15.36 24.64
N PRO A 95 35.19 -14.44 23.78
CA PRO A 95 34.81 -13.03 23.83
C PRO A 95 33.31 -12.86 23.54
N PRO A 96 32.61 -11.93 24.22
CA PRO A 96 31.20 -11.66 23.93
C PRO A 96 31.02 -11.16 22.50
N ALA A 97 30.10 -11.79 21.75
CA ALA A 97 29.74 -11.35 20.41
C ALA A 97 28.44 -10.54 20.45
N VAL A 98 28.46 -9.37 19.83
CA VAL A 98 27.32 -8.47 19.69
C VAL A 98 26.84 -8.51 18.24
N THR A 99 25.57 -8.84 18.04
CA THR A 99 24.88 -8.82 16.74
C THR A 99 23.71 -7.85 16.80
N ILE A 100 23.48 -7.13 15.70
CA ILE A 100 22.46 -6.08 15.63
C ILE A 100 21.55 -6.37 14.45
N GLN A 101 20.26 -6.43 14.70
CA GLN A 101 19.24 -6.68 13.71
C GLN A 101 18.27 -5.50 13.70
N LYS A 102 17.95 -4.95 12.53
CA LYS A 102 16.96 -3.88 12.38
C LYS A 102 15.83 -4.37 11.48
N SER A 103 14.58 -4.16 11.90
CA SER A 103 13.41 -4.48 11.08
C SER A 103 13.29 -3.54 9.87
N ALA A 104 12.49 -3.96 8.90
CA ALA A 104 11.99 -3.05 7.87
C ALA A 104 11.34 -1.81 8.49
N ALA A 105 11.60 -0.64 7.90
CA ALA A 105 10.96 0.60 8.31
C ALA A 105 9.55 0.72 7.69
N TYR A 106 8.66 1.41 8.41
CA TYR A 106 7.32 1.73 7.95
C TYR A 106 6.94 3.15 8.34
N ALA A 107 6.06 3.75 7.56
CA ALA A 107 5.43 5.03 7.85
C ALA A 107 4.00 4.78 8.31
N LEU A 108 3.70 5.15 9.55
CA LEU A 108 2.38 5.07 10.17
C LEU A 108 1.70 6.44 10.11
N TYR A 109 0.45 6.45 9.67
CA TYR A 109 -0.37 7.65 9.55
C TYR A 109 -1.49 7.65 10.58
N GLU A 110 -1.66 8.77 11.28
CA GLU A 110 -2.78 8.97 12.19
C GLU A 110 -4.09 9.12 11.40
N LEU A 111 -5.10 8.33 11.75
CA LEU A 111 -6.42 8.39 11.11
C LEU A 111 -7.44 9.06 12.03
N THR A 112 -8.21 10.00 11.47
CA THR A 112 -9.31 10.68 12.15
C THR A 112 -10.61 10.40 11.39
N TYR A 113 -11.58 9.75 12.03
CA TYR A 113 -12.85 9.46 11.38
C TYR A 113 -13.63 10.75 11.11
N ILE A 114 -14.18 10.88 9.90
CA ILE A 114 -14.97 12.04 9.50
C ILE A 114 -16.45 11.65 9.40
N ARG A 115 -16.78 10.71 8.51
CA ARG A 115 -18.14 10.22 8.27
C ARG A 115 -18.15 9.03 7.31
N ASP A 116 -19.32 8.45 7.12
CA ASP A 116 -19.58 7.46 6.08
C ASP A 116 -20.07 8.10 4.78
N VAL A 117 -19.71 7.48 3.66
CA VAL A 117 -20.18 7.83 2.31
C VAL A 117 -20.63 6.58 1.56
N ALA A 118 -21.63 6.72 0.71
CA ALA A 118 -22.12 5.61 -0.11
C ALA A 118 -21.17 5.34 -1.30
N TYR A 119 -20.96 4.06 -1.62
CA TYR A 119 -20.13 3.66 -2.76
C TYR A 119 -20.71 4.12 -4.11
N LYS A 120 -22.01 3.90 -4.29
CA LYS A 120 -22.75 4.21 -5.52
C LYS A 120 -24.16 4.72 -5.20
N PRO A 121 -24.32 6.03 -4.97
CA PRO A 121 -25.63 6.67 -5.01
C PRO A 121 -26.32 6.39 -6.34
N GLN A 122 -27.60 6.04 -6.32
CA GLN A 122 -28.37 5.70 -7.51
C GLN A 122 -29.62 6.56 -7.61
N GLU A 123 -29.82 7.16 -8.79
CA GLU A 123 -31.10 7.74 -9.16
C GLU A 123 -32.03 6.61 -9.62
N LEU A 124 -33.14 6.40 -8.92
CA LEU A 124 -34.21 5.51 -9.36
C LEU A 124 -35.35 6.34 -9.93
N TYR A 125 -36.06 5.78 -10.92
CA TYR A 125 -37.21 6.44 -11.51
C TYR A 125 -38.40 5.51 -11.65
N VAL A 126 -39.60 6.09 -11.56
CA VAL A 126 -40.88 5.38 -11.72
C VAL A 126 -41.76 6.14 -12.69
N LYS A 127 -42.20 5.48 -13.77
CA LYS A 127 -43.23 6.00 -14.67
C LYS A 127 -44.58 5.84 -13.99
N THR A 128 -45.25 6.96 -13.68
CA THR A 128 -46.48 7.00 -12.91
C THR A 128 -47.47 8.03 -13.46
N ARG A 129 -48.64 8.16 -12.83
CA ARG A 129 -49.65 9.20 -13.12
C ARG A 129 -50.02 9.93 -11.85
N LYS A 130 -50.41 11.21 -11.98
CA LYS A 130 -50.77 12.08 -10.83
C LYS A 130 -49.66 12.17 -9.77
N CYS A 131 -48.40 12.20 -10.20
CA CYS A 131 -47.24 12.31 -9.30
C CYS A 131 -47.29 13.63 -8.50
N LYS A 132 -47.07 13.53 -7.19
CA LYS A 132 -46.84 14.66 -6.28
C LYS A 132 -45.67 14.32 -5.37
N SER A 133 -44.98 15.33 -4.84
CA SER A 133 -43.87 15.14 -3.89
C SER A 133 -44.29 14.45 -2.59
N ASN A 134 -45.58 14.53 -2.22
CA ASN A 134 -46.16 13.87 -1.05
C ASN A 134 -46.98 12.62 -1.37
N ALA A 135 -46.85 12.07 -2.59
CA ALA A 135 -47.57 10.87 -2.96
C ALA A 135 -47.03 9.63 -2.22
N GLY A 136 -47.92 8.69 -1.87
CA GLY A 136 -47.56 7.45 -1.18
C GLY A 136 -47.02 6.37 -2.12
N ALA A 137 -46.60 5.24 -1.54
CA ALA A 137 -46.08 4.08 -2.27
C ALA A 137 -46.97 3.58 -3.42
N ASP A 138 -48.30 3.76 -3.32
CA ASP A 138 -49.26 3.37 -4.35
C ASP A 138 -49.03 4.08 -5.70
N VAL A 139 -48.53 5.32 -5.64
CA VAL A 139 -48.25 6.15 -6.82
C VAL A 139 -46.76 6.14 -7.18
N VAL A 140 -45.87 6.33 -6.21
CA VAL A 140 -44.43 6.51 -6.46
C VAL A 140 -43.58 5.27 -6.21
N ARG A 141 -44.17 4.18 -5.69
CA ARG A 141 -43.51 2.87 -5.47
C ARG A 141 -42.19 3.01 -4.70
N ILE A 142 -41.10 2.55 -5.29
CA ILE A 142 -39.72 2.60 -4.73
C ILE A 142 -39.23 4.01 -4.40
N CYS A 143 -39.88 5.04 -4.95
CA CYS A 143 -39.58 6.45 -4.72
C CYS A 143 -40.38 7.09 -3.57
N GLU A 144 -41.02 6.29 -2.71
CA GLU A 144 -41.65 6.78 -1.48
C GLU A 144 -40.65 7.49 -0.56
N ARG A 145 -41.13 8.44 0.24
CA ARG A 145 -40.29 9.16 1.23
C ARG A 145 -39.69 8.18 2.24
N LEU A 146 -38.43 8.40 2.59
CA LEU A 146 -37.78 7.61 3.62
C LEU A 146 -38.20 8.11 5.01
N LYS A 147 -38.29 7.17 5.95
CA LYS A 147 -38.56 7.45 7.36
C LYS A 147 -37.33 7.06 8.19
N ASP A 148 -37.06 7.82 9.24
CA ASP A 148 -36.04 7.48 10.23
C ASP A 148 -36.49 6.31 11.12
N GLU A 149 -35.63 5.86 12.03
CA GLU A 149 -35.92 4.77 12.98
C GLU A 149 -37.09 5.10 13.93
N ASN A 150 -37.38 6.39 14.12
CA ASN A 150 -38.48 6.91 14.94
C ASN A 150 -39.78 7.12 14.14
N GLY A 151 -39.78 6.80 12.84
CA GLY A 151 -40.92 6.96 11.94
C GLY A 151 -41.14 8.37 11.39
N ASN A 152 -40.25 9.33 11.68
CA ASN A 152 -40.30 10.68 11.13
C ASN A 152 -39.86 10.68 9.66
N ILE A 153 -40.47 11.54 8.86
CA ILE A 153 -40.10 11.70 7.45
C ILE A 153 -38.75 12.42 7.37
N ILE A 154 -37.80 11.83 6.65
CA ILE A 154 -36.50 12.46 6.40
C ILE A 154 -36.69 13.54 5.33
N ASP A 155 -36.32 14.77 5.66
CA ASP A 155 -36.42 15.91 4.75
C ASP A 155 -35.60 15.68 3.47
N HIS A 156 -36.07 16.28 2.37
CA HIS A 156 -35.48 16.14 1.04
C HIS A 156 -35.46 14.71 0.46
N THR A 157 -36.04 13.69 1.10
CA THR A 157 -36.14 12.33 0.51
C THR A 157 -37.33 12.14 -0.43
N GLN A 158 -38.14 13.19 -0.58
CA GLN A 158 -39.32 13.22 -1.43
C GLN A 158 -39.00 13.13 -2.93
N PRO A 159 -39.81 12.42 -3.72
CA PRO A 159 -39.58 12.29 -5.15
C PRO A 159 -39.82 13.60 -5.90
N ILE A 160 -39.04 13.81 -6.96
CA ILE A 160 -39.23 14.90 -7.90
C ILE A 160 -40.05 14.41 -9.09
N CYS A 161 -41.19 15.04 -9.31
CA CYS A 161 -42.12 14.69 -10.38
C CYS A 161 -41.83 15.50 -11.64
N CYS A 162 -41.33 14.84 -12.68
CA CYS A 162 -41.14 15.44 -14.00
C CYS A 162 -42.30 15.15 -14.95
N PRO A 163 -42.61 16.06 -15.88
CA PRO A 163 -43.62 15.84 -16.90
C PRO A 163 -43.15 14.82 -17.95
N CYS A 164 -44.10 14.12 -18.56
CA CYS A 164 -43.84 13.26 -19.71
C CYS A 164 -43.36 14.06 -20.94
N GLY A 165 -42.62 13.42 -21.85
CA GLY A 165 -42.11 14.03 -23.08
C GLY A 165 -40.80 13.39 -23.59
N GLY A 166 -40.44 13.69 -24.84
CA GLY A 166 -39.23 13.16 -25.49
C GLY A 166 -37.92 13.84 -25.08
N GLN A 167 -37.94 15.17 -24.87
CA GLN A 167 -36.78 15.95 -24.41
C GLN A 167 -36.85 16.19 -22.90
N ARG A 168 -36.86 15.11 -22.12
CA ARG A 168 -36.91 15.11 -20.65
C ARG A 168 -35.88 14.15 -20.09
N ARG A 169 -35.53 14.31 -18.81
CA ARG A 169 -34.55 13.47 -18.07
C ARG A 169 -34.70 11.98 -18.38
N ILE A 170 -35.94 11.49 -18.39
CA ILE A 170 -36.31 10.17 -18.92
C ILE A 170 -37.37 10.34 -20.01
N PRO A 171 -37.07 9.96 -21.27
CA PRO A 171 -38.05 9.96 -22.35
C PRO A 171 -39.24 9.06 -22.00
N SER A 172 -40.44 9.64 -22.01
CA SER A 172 -41.67 8.91 -21.70
C SER A 172 -42.86 9.40 -22.52
N SER A 173 -43.74 8.47 -22.89
CA SER A 173 -44.98 8.79 -23.60
C SER A 173 -46.02 9.38 -22.65
N CYS A 174 -46.63 10.49 -23.05
CA CYS A 174 -47.75 11.09 -22.32
C CYS A 174 -49.05 10.31 -22.45
N GLY A 175 -49.11 9.34 -23.38
CA GLY A 175 -50.33 8.63 -23.74
C GLY A 175 -51.37 9.52 -24.42
N ASN A 176 -52.58 8.98 -24.56
CA ASN A 176 -53.68 9.63 -25.28
C ASN A 176 -54.51 10.53 -24.35
N PHE A 177 -55.28 11.44 -24.94
CA PHE A 177 -56.14 12.38 -24.21
C PHE A 177 -57.11 11.69 -23.24
N PHE A 178 -57.74 10.58 -23.66
CA PHE A 178 -58.67 9.82 -22.81
C PHE A 178 -58.00 9.22 -21.56
N ASP A 179 -56.79 8.67 -21.68
CA ASP A 179 -56.04 8.17 -20.52
C ASP A 179 -55.64 9.31 -19.58
N LYS A 180 -55.32 10.49 -20.12
CA LYS A 180 -55.03 11.68 -19.31
C LYS A 180 -56.26 12.15 -18.52
N MET A 181 -57.46 12.02 -19.10
CA MET A 181 -58.72 12.39 -18.46
C MET A 181 -59.15 11.39 -17.37
N MET A 182 -59.07 10.08 -17.66
CA MET A 182 -59.49 9.02 -16.73
C MET A 182 -58.46 8.73 -15.63
N LYS A 183 -57.18 8.63 -16.00
CA LYS A 183 -56.10 8.17 -15.09
C LYS A 183 -55.20 9.30 -14.61
N GLY A 184 -55.37 10.52 -15.15
CA GLY A 184 -54.57 11.70 -14.82
C GLY A 184 -53.30 11.85 -15.66
N LYS A 185 -52.62 12.99 -15.48
CA LYS A 185 -51.38 13.35 -16.20
C LYS A 185 -50.29 12.31 -15.94
N ALA A 186 -49.60 11.90 -17.00
CA ALA A 186 -48.44 11.03 -16.92
C ALA A 186 -47.21 11.83 -16.47
N ASN A 187 -46.45 11.24 -15.55
CA ASN A 187 -45.29 11.84 -14.92
C ASN A 187 -44.23 10.76 -14.70
N THR A 188 -42.99 11.19 -14.49
CA THR A 188 -41.92 10.34 -13.98
C THR A 188 -41.53 10.85 -12.61
N ALA A 189 -41.57 10.00 -11.59
CA ALA A 189 -41.01 10.27 -10.28
C ALA A 189 -39.54 9.89 -10.29
N HIS A 190 -38.66 10.76 -9.80
CA HIS A 190 -37.23 10.50 -9.65
C HIS A 190 -36.86 10.62 -8.18
N CYS A 191 -36.04 9.70 -7.69
CA CYS A 191 -35.60 9.68 -6.30
C CYS A 191 -34.15 9.21 -6.18
N LEU A 192 -33.41 9.82 -5.26
CA LEU A 192 -32.08 9.37 -4.89
C LEU A 192 -32.18 8.24 -3.87
N ARG A 193 -31.38 7.19 -4.04
CA ARG A 193 -31.20 6.09 -3.10
C ARG A 193 -29.73 5.76 -2.95
N PHE A 194 -29.39 5.16 -1.82
CA PHE A 194 -28.04 4.69 -1.53
C PHE A 194 -28.05 3.17 -1.30
N PRO A 195 -28.33 2.37 -2.34
CA PRO A 195 -28.27 0.91 -2.23
C PRO A 195 -26.80 0.44 -2.20
N GLY A 196 -26.56 -0.68 -1.53
CA GLY A 196 -25.26 -1.36 -1.51
C GLY A 196 -24.30 -0.86 -0.44
N ASP A 197 -23.01 -0.89 -0.78
CA ASP A 197 -21.92 -0.72 0.19
C ASP A 197 -21.68 0.73 0.60
N TRP A 198 -21.23 0.88 1.85
CA TRP A 198 -20.81 2.14 2.45
C TRP A 198 -19.32 2.11 2.76
N PHE A 199 -18.71 3.28 2.83
CA PHE A 199 -17.28 3.46 3.07
C PHE A 199 -17.07 4.50 4.17
N HIS A 200 -16.16 4.21 5.09
CA HIS A 200 -15.66 5.16 6.07
C HIS A 200 -14.69 6.13 5.41
N VAL A 201 -14.80 7.42 5.72
CA VAL A 201 -13.86 8.47 5.30
C VAL A 201 -13.00 8.88 6.48
N PHE A 202 -11.69 8.75 6.34
CA PHE A 202 -10.70 9.15 7.33
C PHE A 202 -9.85 10.33 6.83
N GLY A 203 -9.71 11.34 7.69
CA GLY A 203 -8.66 12.35 7.60
C GLY A 203 -7.32 11.74 7.96
N ILE A 204 -6.29 12.06 7.17
CA ILE A 204 -4.93 11.58 7.41
C ILE A 204 -4.14 12.71 8.09
N GLY A 205 -3.66 12.43 9.30
CA GLY A 205 -2.89 13.34 10.12
C GLY A 205 -1.38 13.20 9.92
N HIS A 206 -0.66 13.40 11.01
CA HIS A 206 0.80 13.35 10.99
C HIS A 206 1.33 11.94 10.71
N ARG A 207 2.49 11.89 10.09
CA ARG A 207 3.25 10.66 9.84
C ARG A 207 4.23 10.42 11.00
N SER A 208 4.36 9.17 11.41
CA SER A 208 5.43 8.68 12.29
C SER A 208 6.19 7.55 11.60
N VAL A 209 7.53 7.51 11.77
CA VAL A 209 8.37 6.42 11.26
C VAL A 209 8.53 5.40 12.39
N GLY A 210 8.28 4.13 12.07
CA GLY A 210 8.40 3.02 12.99
C GLY A 210 9.37 1.96 12.50
N PHE A 211 10.13 1.39 13.43
CA PHE A 211 11.02 0.24 13.26
C PHE A 211 11.44 -0.29 14.64
N SER A 212 12.06 -1.46 14.68
CA SER A 212 12.67 -2.04 15.88
C SER A 212 14.09 -2.50 15.59
N ILE A 213 15.02 -2.19 16.48
CA ILE A 213 16.40 -2.68 16.47
C ILE A 213 16.56 -3.65 17.64
N ARG A 214 16.88 -4.90 17.34
CA ARG A 214 17.21 -5.95 18.29
C ARG A 214 18.72 -6.08 18.37
N ILE A 215 19.28 -5.93 19.56
CA ILE A 215 20.69 -6.12 19.85
C ILE A 215 20.83 -7.37 20.71
N GLU A 216 21.59 -8.34 20.23
CA GLU A 216 21.85 -9.60 20.92
C GLU A 216 23.31 -9.65 21.36
N VAL A 217 23.54 -9.94 22.63
CA VAL A 217 24.86 -10.17 23.21
C VAL A 217 24.97 -11.63 23.60
N LYS A 218 25.80 -12.38 22.88
CA LYS A 218 26.07 -13.78 23.15
C LYS A 218 27.32 -13.91 24.02
N THR A 219 27.13 -14.44 25.22
CA THR A 219 28.20 -14.96 26.07
C THR A 219 28.13 -16.49 26.10
N LYS A 220 29.18 -17.17 26.61
CA LYS A 220 29.27 -18.65 26.59
C LYS A 220 28.06 -19.38 27.19
N SER A 221 27.35 -18.77 28.13
CA SER A 221 26.25 -19.41 28.88
C SER A 221 24.91 -18.68 28.80
N GLN A 222 24.88 -17.43 28.30
CA GLN A 222 23.68 -16.60 28.30
C GLN A 222 23.62 -15.73 27.06
N VAL A 223 22.41 -15.61 26.52
CA VAL A 223 22.06 -14.66 25.49
C VAL A 223 21.28 -13.54 26.16
N SER A 224 21.82 -12.33 26.10
CA SER A 224 21.14 -11.12 26.56
C SER A 224 20.60 -10.37 25.34
N GLU A 225 19.31 -10.06 25.33
CA GLU A 225 18.66 -9.35 24.24
C GLU A 225 18.11 -8.00 24.71
N VAL A 226 18.32 -6.97 23.89
CA VAL A 226 17.79 -5.63 24.12
C VAL A 226 17.12 -5.15 22.83
N THR A 227 15.90 -4.62 22.93
CA THR A 227 15.19 -4.03 21.79
C THR A 227 15.00 -2.53 21.99
N VAL A 228 15.35 -1.73 20.99
CA VAL A 228 15.14 -0.28 20.95
C VAL A 228 14.37 0.12 19.69
N GLY A 229 13.68 1.25 19.73
CA GLY A 229 12.95 1.81 18.60
C GLY A 229 12.42 3.21 18.92
N PRO A 230 11.68 3.85 18.01
CA PRO A 230 11.19 5.22 18.21
C PRO A 230 10.36 5.41 19.49
N GLY A 231 9.60 4.40 19.91
CA GLY A 231 8.82 4.40 21.16
C GLY A 231 9.61 4.07 22.43
N ASN A 232 10.79 3.45 22.32
CA ASN A 232 11.69 3.19 23.43
C ASN A 232 13.15 3.28 22.94
N ARG A 233 13.74 4.47 23.08
CA ARG A 233 15.03 4.81 22.45
C ARG A 233 16.26 4.39 23.23
N THR A 234 16.11 4.07 24.51
CA THR A 234 17.23 3.79 25.41
C THR A 234 17.00 2.49 26.13
N ALA A 235 18.03 1.65 26.20
CA ALA A 235 17.96 0.43 26.96
C ALA A 235 19.32 0.01 27.49
N VAL A 236 19.30 -0.80 28.55
CA VAL A 236 20.49 -1.34 29.22
C VAL A 236 20.27 -2.83 29.40
N SER A 237 21.29 -3.64 29.14
CA SER A 237 21.23 -5.08 29.37
C SER A 237 21.15 -5.41 30.87
N ASN A 238 20.62 -6.58 31.23
CA ASN A 238 20.42 -6.98 32.62
C ASN A 238 21.75 -7.06 33.42
N ASP A 239 22.83 -7.44 32.75
CA ASP A 239 24.19 -7.50 33.29
C ASP A 239 24.91 -6.13 33.29
N LYS A 240 24.26 -5.06 32.81
CA LYS A 240 24.82 -3.71 32.62
C LYS A 240 26.07 -3.66 31.72
N PHE A 241 26.34 -4.73 30.98
CA PHE A 241 27.47 -4.80 30.05
C PHE A 241 27.26 -3.87 28.86
N LEU A 242 26.03 -3.84 28.34
CA LEU A 242 25.61 -3.11 27.14
C LEU A 242 24.65 -1.98 27.53
N ARG A 243 24.93 -0.77 27.06
CA ARG A 243 23.98 0.34 27.04
C ARG A 243 23.78 0.82 25.62
N VAL A 244 22.53 0.96 25.22
CA VAL A 244 22.13 1.35 23.87
C VAL A 244 21.36 2.66 23.93
N ASN A 245 21.70 3.57 23.03
CA ASN A 245 20.98 4.82 22.83
C ASN A 245 20.74 5.04 21.33
N LEU A 246 19.46 5.11 20.95
CA LEU A 246 19.01 5.48 19.62
C LEU A 246 19.01 7.01 19.49
N VAL A 247 19.97 7.56 18.75
CA VAL A 247 20.14 9.01 18.60
C VAL A 247 19.12 9.57 17.61
N GLY A 248 18.95 8.91 16.46
CA GLY A 248 18.04 9.32 15.40
C GLY A 248 18.35 8.63 14.08
N ASP A 249 17.68 9.04 13.01
CA ASP A 249 17.88 8.51 11.67
C ASP A 249 18.62 9.52 10.79
N TYR A 250 19.44 9.01 9.87
CA TYR A 250 19.96 9.79 8.76
C TYR A 250 18.84 10.06 7.76
N VAL A 251 18.82 11.26 7.21
CA VAL A 251 17.83 11.65 6.21
C VAL A 251 18.03 10.81 4.95
N GLY A 252 16.95 10.22 4.44
CA GLY A 252 16.93 9.48 3.18
C GLY A 252 16.99 10.40 1.96
N TYR A 253 17.26 9.82 0.80
CA TYR A 253 17.26 10.47 -0.51
C TYR A 253 15.88 10.49 -1.16
N THR A 254 14.96 9.63 -0.72
CA THR A 254 13.59 9.57 -1.23
C THR A 254 12.60 10.10 -0.19
N ASP A 255 11.77 11.04 -0.61
CA ASP A 255 10.71 11.55 0.25
C ASP A 255 9.66 10.49 0.52
N ILE A 256 9.36 10.28 1.80
CA ILE A 256 8.20 9.49 2.20
C ILE A 256 6.95 10.33 1.87
N PRO A 257 5.92 9.77 1.20
CA PRO A 257 4.71 10.51 0.85
C PRO A 257 4.00 11.12 2.06
N SER A 258 3.51 12.35 1.92
CA SER A 258 2.52 12.94 2.82
C SER A 258 1.14 12.90 2.16
N PHE A 259 0.09 12.75 2.97
CA PHE A 259 -1.29 12.62 2.49
C PHE A 259 -2.23 13.67 3.10
N GLU A 260 -1.70 14.84 3.47
CA GLU A 260 -2.45 15.91 4.16
C GLU A 260 -3.67 16.42 3.36
N ASP A 261 -3.55 16.43 2.02
CA ASP A 261 -4.60 16.84 1.09
C ASP A 261 -5.48 15.68 0.60
N TYR A 262 -5.36 14.50 1.23
CA TYR A 262 -6.10 13.30 0.87
C TYR A 262 -6.99 12.80 2.02
N TYR A 263 -8.05 12.11 1.64
CA TYR A 263 -8.81 11.24 2.52
C TYR A 263 -8.59 9.79 2.15
N LEU A 264 -8.48 8.96 3.19
CA LEU A 264 -8.48 7.51 3.05
C LEU A 264 -9.92 7.01 3.16
N VAL A 265 -10.38 6.29 2.14
CA VAL A 265 -11.70 5.64 2.17
C VAL A 265 -11.57 4.14 2.28
N ILE A 266 -12.33 3.56 3.21
CA ILE A 266 -12.23 2.15 3.60
C ILE A 266 -13.63 1.55 3.57
N PRO A 267 -13.84 0.37 2.98
CA PRO A 267 -15.15 -0.28 2.97
C PRO A 267 -15.62 -0.52 4.40
N ARG A 268 -16.89 -0.19 4.66
CA ARG A 268 -17.50 -0.38 5.97
C ARG A 268 -17.81 -1.85 6.20
N HIS A 269 -17.24 -2.41 7.26
CA HIS A 269 -17.55 -3.75 7.73
C HIS A 269 -18.54 -3.67 8.90
N GLY A 270 -19.80 -4.07 8.67
CA GLY A 270 -20.83 -4.16 9.71
C GLY A 270 -21.86 -3.01 9.73
N GLY A 271 -22.59 -2.93 10.86
CA GLY A 271 -23.64 -1.94 11.11
C GLY A 271 -23.14 -0.50 11.29
N PRO A 272 -24.05 0.47 11.49
CA PRO A 272 -23.65 1.87 11.67
C PRO A 272 -22.94 2.06 13.01
N GLY A 273 -21.77 2.70 13.00
CA GLY A 273 -20.94 2.90 14.19
C GLY A 273 -19.45 2.88 13.87
N GLN A 274 -18.64 2.97 14.94
CA GLN A 274 -17.19 2.79 14.82
C GLN A 274 -16.91 1.34 14.43
N PRO A 275 -16.17 1.09 13.33
CA PRO A 275 -15.85 -0.28 12.93
C PRO A 275 -15.01 -0.94 14.03
N GLU A 276 -15.21 -2.22 14.33
CA GLU A 276 -14.29 -3.02 15.17
C GLU A 276 -13.01 -3.36 14.39
N ASN A 277 -13.09 -3.39 13.05
CA ASN A 277 -11.95 -3.67 12.17
C ASN A 277 -12.13 -2.98 10.81
N LEU A 278 -11.07 -2.31 10.32
CA LEU A 278 -11.04 -1.68 8.99
C LEU A 278 -10.88 -2.69 7.83
N GLY A 279 -10.68 -3.97 8.13
CA GLY A 279 -10.51 -5.04 7.16
C GLY A 279 -9.09 -5.14 6.59
N SER A 280 -8.79 -6.27 5.93
CA SER A 280 -7.48 -6.56 5.32
C SER A 280 -7.49 -6.47 3.79
N ASN A 281 -8.64 -6.15 3.19
CA ASN A 281 -8.76 -6.04 1.74
C ASN A 281 -8.36 -4.65 1.25
N TYR A 282 -7.05 -4.43 1.13
CA TYR A 282 -6.47 -3.17 0.65
C TYR A 282 -6.78 -2.86 -0.81
N SER A 283 -7.32 -3.81 -1.57
CA SER A 283 -7.70 -3.57 -2.96
C SER A 283 -8.71 -2.43 -3.01
N LEU A 284 -9.74 -2.44 -2.16
CA LEU A 284 -10.85 -1.47 -2.11
C LEU A 284 -10.51 -0.16 -1.37
N TRP A 285 -9.34 -0.09 -0.73
CA TRP A 285 -8.92 1.11 -0.02
C TRP A 285 -8.44 2.15 -1.04
N MET A 286 -8.95 3.36 -0.98
CA MET A 286 -8.58 4.43 -1.92
C MET A 286 -8.09 5.67 -1.18
N LEU A 287 -7.09 6.32 -1.74
CA LEU A 287 -6.63 7.66 -1.36
C LEU A 287 -7.14 8.66 -2.40
N LEU A 288 -7.98 9.59 -1.97
CA LEU A 288 -8.67 10.54 -2.84
C LEU A 288 -8.48 11.96 -2.30
N GLU A 289 -8.23 12.91 -3.18
CA GLU A 289 -8.01 14.31 -2.81
C GLU A 289 -9.24 14.88 -2.11
N ARG A 290 -9.04 15.68 -1.06
CA ARG A 290 -10.11 16.27 -0.24
C ARG A 290 -11.12 17.07 -1.05
N VAL A 291 -10.68 17.71 -2.14
CA VAL A 291 -11.52 18.51 -3.06
C VAL A 291 -12.59 17.69 -3.79
N ARG A 292 -12.44 16.36 -3.86
CA ARG A 292 -13.42 15.45 -4.48
C ARG A 292 -14.62 15.15 -3.59
N PHE A 293 -14.58 15.54 -2.32
CA PHE A 293 -15.62 15.27 -1.34
C PHE A 293 -16.46 16.51 -1.06
N THR A 294 -17.74 16.29 -0.74
CA THR A 294 -18.65 17.29 -0.16
C THR A 294 -19.02 16.82 1.23
N LEU A 295 -18.62 17.57 2.27
CA LEU A 295 -18.84 17.19 3.68
C LEU A 295 -20.26 17.49 4.17
N ASP A 296 -20.82 18.57 3.66
CA ASP A 296 -22.20 19.03 3.86
C ASP A 296 -23.21 18.31 2.96
N GLY A 297 -22.77 17.67 1.88
CA GLY A 297 -23.62 16.98 0.92
C GLY A 297 -24.39 17.92 -0.01
N LEU A 298 -23.98 19.19 -0.11
CA LEU A 298 -24.65 20.24 -0.88
C LEU A 298 -24.09 20.41 -2.31
N GLU A 299 -22.96 19.79 -2.62
CA GLU A 299 -22.34 19.87 -3.94
C GLU A 299 -22.65 18.66 -4.81
N CYS A 300 -23.05 18.91 -6.06
CA CYS A 300 -23.24 17.87 -7.06
C CYS A 300 -21.90 17.32 -7.59
N ASN A 301 -21.93 16.07 -8.06
CA ASN A 301 -20.80 15.39 -8.70
C ASN A 301 -19.53 15.34 -7.82
N LYS A 302 -19.73 15.19 -6.51
CA LYS A 302 -18.70 14.96 -5.50
C LYS A 302 -19.09 13.77 -4.61
N ILE A 303 -18.09 13.15 -3.99
CA ILE A 303 -18.29 12.03 -3.08
C ILE A 303 -19.00 12.53 -1.82
N GLY A 304 -20.11 11.88 -1.47
CA GLY A 304 -20.96 12.27 -0.34
C GLY A 304 -22.12 13.18 -0.72
N VAL A 305 -22.49 13.25 -2.01
CA VAL A 305 -23.67 14.00 -2.48
C VAL A 305 -24.93 13.63 -1.70
N GLY A 306 -25.62 14.65 -1.19
CA GLY A 306 -26.82 14.51 -0.38
C GLY A 306 -28.12 14.64 -1.19
N PHE A 307 -29.24 14.40 -0.51
CA PHE A 307 -30.57 14.59 -1.08
C PHE A 307 -30.85 16.03 -1.52
N GLU A 308 -30.36 17.00 -0.74
CA GLU A 308 -30.58 18.42 -1.02
C GLU A 308 -29.91 18.85 -2.33
N ALA A 309 -28.62 18.54 -2.51
CA ALA A 309 -27.89 18.79 -3.76
C ALA A 309 -28.58 18.15 -4.98
N PHE A 310 -29.02 16.90 -4.83
CA PHE A 310 -29.74 16.21 -5.90
C PHE A 310 -31.07 16.90 -6.22
N ASN A 311 -31.81 17.36 -5.23
CA ASN A 311 -33.12 17.97 -5.45
C ASN A 311 -33.06 19.41 -5.96
N SER A 312 -32.02 20.15 -5.59
CA SER A 312 -31.84 21.57 -5.94
C SER A 312 -31.16 21.78 -7.30
N GLN A 313 -30.99 20.72 -8.10
CA GLN A 313 -30.37 20.82 -9.43
C GLN A 313 -31.11 21.83 -10.34
N PRO A 314 -30.38 22.74 -11.00
CA PRO A 314 -30.97 23.66 -11.97
C PRO A 314 -31.53 22.86 -13.15
N GLY A 315 -32.79 23.11 -13.49
CA GLY A 315 -33.43 22.44 -14.62
C GLY A 315 -33.53 20.91 -14.48
N PHE A 316 -33.74 20.39 -13.26
CA PHE A 316 -33.77 18.95 -12.94
C PHE A 316 -34.41 18.05 -14.02
N CYS A 317 -35.61 18.40 -14.50
CA CYS A 317 -36.36 17.59 -15.48
C CYS A 317 -35.88 17.69 -16.93
N SER A 318 -35.03 18.67 -17.22
CA SER A 318 -34.38 18.88 -18.52
C SER A 318 -32.94 18.36 -18.54
N ALA A 319 -32.31 18.21 -17.37
CA ALA A 319 -30.99 17.62 -17.22
C ALA A 319 -31.00 16.11 -17.59
N PRO A 320 -29.89 15.55 -18.09
CA PRO A 320 -29.76 14.12 -18.36
C PRO A 320 -29.97 13.25 -17.10
N TYR A 321 -30.44 12.03 -17.30
CA TYR A 321 -30.48 11.02 -16.23
C TYR A 321 -29.08 10.79 -15.65
N TRP A 322 -28.97 10.52 -14.34
CA TRP A 322 -27.71 10.46 -13.58
C TRP A 322 -26.98 11.79 -13.33
N SER A 323 -27.52 12.93 -13.78
CA SER A 323 -26.94 14.23 -13.41
C SER A 323 -26.87 14.41 -11.89
N CYS A 324 -25.79 15.06 -11.42
CA CYS A 324 -25.42 15.27 -10.01
C CYS A 324 -24.81 14.06 -9.30
N LEU A 325 -24.81 12.88 -9.92
CA LEU A 325 -24.33 11.62 -9.33
C LEU A 325 -23.03 11.09 -9.98
N HIS A 326 -22.26 11.96 -10.62
CA HIS A 326 -20.94 11.61 -11.18
C HIS A 326 -19.81 11.74 -10.15
N ASN A 327 -18.62 11.25 -10.47
CA ASN A 327 -17.41 11.30 -9.62
C ASN A 327 -17.64 10.72 -8.22
N GLN A 328 -18.32 9.57 -8.15
CA GLN A 328 -18.53 8.81 -6.92
C GLN A 328 -17.42 7.76 -6.78
N LEU A 329 -17.34 7.09 -5.62
CA LEU A 329 -16.30 6.09 -5.34
C LEU A 329 -16.19 5.03 -6.44
N TRP A 330 -17.33 4.52 -6.92
CA TRP A 330 -17.35 3.53 -7.99
C TRP A 330 -16.76 4.04 -9.32
N ASN A 331 -16.81 5.34 -9.61
CA ASN A 331 -16.21 5.91 -10.82
C ASN A 331 -14.68 5.87 -10.75
N PHE A 332 -14.12 6.19 -9.58
CA PHE A 332 -12.67 6.14 -9.36
C PHE A 332 -12.16 4.70 -9.34
N TRP A 333 -12.93 3.80 -8.72
CA TRP A 333 -12.66 2.36 -8.76
C TRP A 333 -12.60 1.83 -10.20
N ASP A 334 -13.63 2.09 -11.00
CA ASP A 334 -13.72 1.63 -12.39
C ASP A 334 -12.59 2.22 -13.26
N ALA A 335 -12.23 3.48 -13.02
CA ALA A 335 -11.07 4.10 -13.67
C ALA A 335 -9.77 3.34 -13.37
N ASP A 336 -9.54 2.96 -12.10
CA ASP A 336 -8.36 2.17 -11.72
C ASP A 336 -8.42 0.74 -12.28
N GLN A 337 -9.58 0.08 -12.31
CA GLN A 337 -9.71 -1.24 -12.94
C GLN A 337 -9.36 -1.20 -14.43
N ASN A 338 -9.78 -0.15 -15.14
CA ASN A 338 -9.41 0.06 -16.54
C ASN A 338 -7.90 0.28 -16.73
N ARG A 339 -7.24 0.96 -15.78
CA ARG A 339 -5.77 1.13 -15.78
C ARG A 339 -5.04 -0.18 -15.51
N ILE A 340 -5.47 -0.93 -14.50
CA ILE A 340 -4.91 -2.24 -14.15
C ILE A 340 -5.06 -3.21 -15.32
N GLY A 341 -6.23 -3.22 -15.99
CA GLY A 341 -6.46 -4.03 -17.19
C GLY A 341 -5.56 -3.66 -18.38
N ARG A 342 -4.95 -2.47 -18.36
CA ARG A 342 -3.94 -2.00 -19.32
C ARG A 342 -2.50 -2.12 -18.79
N ASN A 343 -2.29 -2.87 -17.70
CA ASN A 343 -1.01 -3.00 -16.98
C ASN A 343 -0.43 -1.66 -16.48
N GLN A 344 -1.29 -0.70 -16.16
CA GLN A 344 -0.88 0.60 -15.63
C GLN A 344 -1.07 0.66 -14.11
N VAL A 345 -0.21 1.42 -13.44
CA VAL A 345 -0.30 1.67 -12.00
C VAL A 345 -1.62 2.41 -11.69
N PRO A 346 -2.41 1.96 -10.70
CA PRO A 346 -3.64 2.65 -10.28
C PRO A 346 -3.34 4.04 -9.70
N LEU A 347 -4.31 4.94 -9.75
CA LEU A 347 -4.19 6.32 -9.29
C LEU A 347 -4.78 6.54 -7.89
N TYR A 348 -5.81 5.78 -7.52
CA TYR A 348 -6.57 6.01 -6.29
C TYR A 348 -6.40 4.85 -5.31
N CYS A 349 -6.48 3.61 -5.78
CA CYS A 349 -6.33 2.41 -4.98
C CYS A 349 -4.94 2.36 -4.34
N VAL A 350 -4.86 2.03 -3.04
CA VAL A 350 -3.57 1.96 -2.33
C VAL A 350 -2.76 0.73 -2.78
N GLN A 351 -3.44 -0.38 -3.06
CA GLN A 351 -2.80 -1.60 -3.53
C GLN A 351 -2.22 -1.40 -4.95
N GLY A 352 -0.98 -1.85 -5.14
CA GLY A 352 -0.24 -1.68 -6.40
C GLY A 352 0.56 -0.36 -6.48
N ARG A 353 0.28 0.61 -5.60
CA ARG A 353 1.08 1.84 -5.47
C ARG A 353 2.08 1.78 -4.32
N PHE A 354 1.69 1.13 -3.22
CA PHE A 354 2.48 1.04 -2.00
C PHE A 354 2.77 -0.42 -1.62
N GLU A 355 3.92 -0.63 -1.00
CA GLU A 355 4.37 -1.93 -0.52
C GLU A 355 4.12 -2.08 0.98
N ARG A 356 3.98 -3.34 1.45
CA ARG A 356 3.87 -3.71 2.87
C ARG A 356 2.79 -2.92 3.64
N ILE A 357 1.64 -2.71 3.01
CA ILE A 357 0.50 -1.96 3.59
C ILE A 357 0.04 -2.66 4.88
N ASN A 358 0.08 -1.95 6.01
CA ASN A 358 -0.36 -2.46 7.32
C ASN A 358 0.31 -3.77 7.78
N GLN A 359 1.55 -4.01 7.36
CA GLN A 359 2.32 -5.19 7.77
C GLN A 359 3.26 -4.93 8.96
N HIS A 360 3.10 -3.82 9.69
CA HIS A 360 4.00 -3.51 10.80
C HIS A 360 3.66 -4.25 12.10
N PRO A 361 4.65 -4.45 13.01
CA PRO A 361 4.40 -5.03 14.32
C PRO A 361 3.39 -4.18 15.10
N ASN A 362 2.35 -4.81 15.66
CA ASN A 362 1.22 -4.15 16.31
C ASN A 362 0.35 -3.29 15.37
N ALA A 363 0.29 -3.61 14.07
CA ALA A 363 -0.72 -3.02 13.18
C ALA A 363 -2.12 -3.28 13.77
N GLY A 364 -2.68 -2.25 14.39
CA GLY A 364 -4.04 -2.28 14.90
C GLY A 364 -5.00 -2.38 13.73
N SER A 365 -6.19 -2.91 13.99
CA SER A 365 -7.28 -2.96 13.02
C SER A 365 -7.77 -1.57 12.57
N HIS A 366 -7.23 -0.50 13.16
CA HIS A 366 -7.56 0.91 12.90
C HIS A 366 -6.38 1.76 12.40
N ALA A 367 -5.30 1.15 11.92
CA ALA A 367 -4.13 1.86 11.44
C ALA A 367 -4.08 1.93 9.91
N PHE A 368 -3.41 2.95 9.38
CA PHE A 368 -2.92 2.97 8.00
C PHE A 368 -1.42 3.21 8.00
N SER A 369 -0.69 2.34 7.32
CA SER A 369 0.75 2.41 7.21
C SER A 369 1.22 1.82 5.89
N ILE A 370 2.38 2.31 5.43
CA ILE A 370 3.05 1.82 4.23
C ILE A 370 4.49 1.47 4.57
N GLY A 371 5.03 0.46 3.89
CA GLY A 371 6.45 0.14 3.97
C GLY A 371 7.29 1.24 3.34
N ILE A 372 8.38 1.63 4.01
CA ILE A 372 9.40 2.51 3.44
C ILE A 372 10.34 1.61 2.63
N THR A 373 10.36 1.77 1.31
CA THR A 373 11.18 0.95 0.40
C THR A 373 12.65 1.37 0.40
N GLU A 374 12.95 2.60 0.81
CA GLU A 374 14.31 3.09 0.97
C GLU A 374 15.00 2.49 2.22
N VAL A 375 16.29 2.18 2.09
CA VAL A 375 17.11 1.73 3.22
C VAL A 375 17.49 2.92 4.10
N LEU A 376 16.71 3.14 5.15
CA LEU A 376 17.04 4.17 6.14
C LEU A 376 18.19 3.71 7.05
N ASN A 377 19.25 4.53 7.14
CA ASN A 377 20.32 4.34 8.11
C ASN A 377 19.97 4.99 9.45
N THR A 378 20.03 4.21 10.52
CA THR A 378 19.76 4.69 11.89
C THR A 378 21.05 4.85 12.66
N ASN A 379 21.25 6.01 13.29
CA ASN A 379 22.36 6.27 14.18
C ASN A 379 22.11 5.61 15.55
N LEU A 380 22.93 4.60 15.85
CA LEU A 380 22.90 3.87 17.10
C LEU A 380 24.21 4.07 17.86
N LEU A 381 24.10 4.55 19.10
CA LEU A 381 25.23 4.65 20.02
C LEU A 381 25.20 3.48 20.99
N ILE A 382 26.27 2.69 20.98
CA ILE A 382 26.47 1.56 21.87
C ILE A 382 27.61 1.89 22.84
N GLU A 383 27.37 1.71 24.13
CA GLU A 383 28.40 1.73 25.17
C GLU A 383 28.61 0.29 25.69
N LEU A 384 29.85 -0.17 25.67
CA LEU A 384 30.25 -1.50 26.15
C LEU A 384 31.21 -1.41 27.32
N SER A 385 31.07 -2.35 28.23
CA SER A 385 32.00 -2.57 29.35
C SER A 385 33.10 -3.54 28.93
N ALA A 386 33.93 -3.11 27.98
CA ALA A 386 35.01 -3.91 27.38
C ALA A 386 36.27 -3.04 27.15
N ASP A 387 37.41 -3.68 26.89
CA ASP A 387 38.71 -3.04 26.70
C ASP A 387 39.04 -2.76 25.24
N ASP A 388 38.67 -3.67 24.34
CA ASP A 388 38.63 -3.39 22.91
C ASP A 388 37.45 -4.09 22.20
N ILE A 389 37.31 -3.83 20.90
CA ILE A 389 36.36 -4.52 20.03
C ILE A 389 36.95 -4.77 18.65
N GLU A 390 36.67 -5.96 18.13
CA GLU A 390 36.96 -6.38 16.77
C GLU A 390 35.67 -6.43 15.95
N TYR A 391 35.71 -5.95 14.71
CA TYR A 391 34.59 -6.01 13.78
C TYR A 391 34.79 -7.14 12.78
N VAL A 392 33.90 -8.13 12.81
CA VAL A 392 33.96 -9.33 11.97
C VAL A 392 32.75 -9.32 11.04
N TYR A 393 32.97 -9.02 9.77
CA TYR A 393 31.94 -9.08 8.73
C TYR A 393 32.18 -10.26 7.80
N GLN A 394 31.10 -10.75 7.20
CA GLN A 394 31.14 -11.83 6.22
C GLN A 394 31.17 -11.28 4.80
N ARG A 395 31.92 -11.99 3.96
CA ARG A 395 32.04 -11.70 2.53
C ARG A 395 31.81 -12.99 1.77
N SER A 396 30.92 -12.92 0.78
CA SER A 396 30.64 -13.99 -0.15
C SER A 396 30.58 -13.43 -1.58
N PRO A 397 31.01 -14.21 -2.59
CA PRO A 397 30.82 -13.84 -3.99
C PRO A 397 29.33 -13.94 -4.40
N GLY A 398 28.91 -13.03 -5.27
CA GLY A 398 27.56 -12.98 -5.83
C GLY A 398 27.58 -12.92 -7.36
N LYS A 399 26.46 -13.29 -7.99
CA LYS A 399 26.29 -13.24 -9.45
C LYS A 399 24.92 -12.72 -9.85
N ILE A 400 24.84 -11.96 -10.93
CA ILE A 400 23.60 -11.55 -11.58
C ILE A 400 23.12 -12.68 -12.48
N MET A 401 21.91 -13.16 -12.24
CA MET A 401 21.31 -14.30 -12.93
C MET A 401 20.45 -13.85 -14.11
N ASP A 402 19.68 -12.78 -13.94
CA ASP A 402 18.74 -12.29 -14.95
C ASP A 402 18.44 -10.80 -14.75
N ILE A 403 18.13 -10.11 -15.86
CA ILE A 403 17.64 -8.74 -15.88
C ILE A 403 16.42 -8.68 -16.82
N ALA A 404 15.25 -8.40 -16.26
CA ALA A 404 14.01 -8.23 -17.01
C ALA A 404 13.56 -6.77 -16.95
N ALA A 405 13.56 -6.10 -18.12
CA ALA A 405 13.07 -4.74 -18.28
C ALA A 405 12.07 -4.70 -19.47
N PRO A 406 10.76 -4.88 -19.22
CA PRO A 406 9.76 -4.88 -20.29
C PRO A 406 9.63 -3.49 -20.93
N THR A 407 9.18 -3.47 -22.19
CA THR A 407 8.87 -2.22 -22.91
C THR A 407 7.66 -1.53 -22.29
N PHE A 408 7.75 -0.22 -22.08
CA PHE A 408 6.68 0.61 -21.52
C PHE A 408 6.57 1.95 -22.26
N GLU A 409 5.47 2.65 -22.02
CA GLU A 409 5.20 3.95 -22.64
C GLU A 409 5.90 5.08 -21.87
N ALA A 410 6.64 5.93 -22.60
CA ALA A 410 7.37 7.03 -22.00
C ALA A 410 6.43 8.08 -21.38
N LEU A 411 6.83 8.67 -20.25
CA LEU A 411 6.17 9.75 -19.50
C LEU A 411 4.74 9.48 -18.97
N THR A 412 4.05 8.44 -19.42
CA THR A 412 2.74 8.03 -18.88
C THR A 412 2.86 6.95 -17.80
N GLN A 413 3.97 6.20 -17.83
CA GLN A 413 4.27 5.09 -16.93
C GLN A 413 5.74 5.17 -16.47
N SER A 414 5.99 4.78 -15.23
CA SER A 414 7.34 4.41 -14.78
C SER A 414 7.57 2.95 -15.17
N GLY A 415 8.65 2.66 -15.89
CA GLY A 415 9.07 1.29 -16.13
C GLY A 415 9.61 0.66 -14.85
N THR A 416 9.62 -0.67 -14.79
CA THR A 416 10.26 -1.41 -13.70
C THR A 416 11.26 -2.40 -14.28
N ALA A 417 12.54 -2.24 -13.94
CA ALA A 417 13.56 -3.23 -14.23
C ALA A 417 13.74 -4.15 -13.02
N THR A 418 13.55 -5.45 -13.20
CA THR A 418 13.77 -6.46 -12.16
C THR A 418 15.08 -7.20 -12.40
N ILE A 419 15.97 -7.18 -11.42
CA ILE A 419 17.29 -7.80 -11.46
C ILE A 419 17.33 -8.91 -10.43
N THR A 420 17.66 -10.12 -10.88
CA THR A 420 17.77 -11.30 -10.01
C THR A 420 19.23 -11.61 -9.75
N THR A 421 19.64 -11.64 -8.49
CA THR A 421 21.01 -11.97 -8.07
C THR A 421 21.04 -13.21 -7.18
N LYS A 422 22.17 -13.92 -7.20
CA LYS A 422 22.41 -15.12 -6.38
C LYS A 422 23.69 -14.99 -5.57
N ASN A 423 23.64 -15.37 -4.30
CA ASN A 423 24.85 -15.62 -3.52
C ASN A 423 25.41 -17.01 -3.87
N ILE A 424 26.63 -17.05 -4.41
CA ILE A 424 27.33 -18.27 -4.81
C ILE A 424 28.39 -18.71 -3.79
N GLY A 425 28.51 -18.00 -2.68
CA GLY A 425 29.35 -18.35 -1.53
C GLY A 425 28.65 -19.26 -0.52
N GLU A 426 29.35 -19.52 0.58
CA GLU A 426 28.94 -20.44 1.65
C GLU A 426 28.41 -19.73 2.91
N VAL A 427 28.61 -18.40 3.00
CA VAL A 427 28.17 -17.59 4.15
C VAL A 427 27.20 -16.48 3.74
N GLU A 428 26.37 -16.06 4.69
CA GLU A 428 25.46 -14.93 4.52
C GLU A 428 26.28 -13.63 4.48
N ALA A 429 26.08 -12.80 3.45
CA ALA A 429 26.88 -11.60 3.26
C ALA A 429 26.02 -10.46 2.69
N SER A 430 26.54 -9.24 2.82
CA SER A 430 25.92 -8.02 2.31
C SER A 430 26.38 -7.72 0.90
N TYR A 431 25.48 -7.12 0.14
CA TYR A 431 25.68 -6.76 -1.26
C TYR A 431 25.08 -5.38 -1.53
N SER A 432 25.59 -4.76 -2.58
CA SER A 432 25.05 -3.51 -3.11
C SER A 432 24.84 -3.63 -4.61
N LEU A 433 23.72 -3.11 -5.12
CA LEU A 433 23.36 -3.18 -6.53
C LEU A 433 23.10 -1.77 -7.06
N THR A 434 23.89 -1.38 -8.06
CA THR A 434 23.64 -0.16 -8.82
C THR A 434 23.11 -0.50 -10.20
N PHE A 435 22.19 0.32 -10.69
CA PHE A 435 21.67 0.20 -12.05
C PHE A 435 21.86 1.54 -12.74
N ASP A 436 22.84 1.59 -13.65
CA ASP A 436 23.21 2.80 -14.38
C ASP A 436 22.73 2.70 -15.83
N CYS A 437 22.19 3.79 -16.38
CA CYS A 437 21.59 3.82 -17.71
C CYS A 437 22.15 4.97 -18.53
N SER A 438 22.12 4.81 -19.85
CA SER A 438 22.46 5.86 -20.81
C SER A 438 21.66 7.14 -20.57
N GLY A 439 22.23 8.29 -20.97
CA GLY A 439 21.62 9.61 -20.76
C GLY A 439 20.15 9.69 -21.20
N GLY A 440 19.33 10.38 -20.39
CA GLY A 440 17.88 10.49 -20.60
C GLY A 440 17.03 9.61 -19.69
N VAL A 441 17.63 8.83 -18.79
CA VAL A 441 16.94 8.14 -17.70
C VAL A 441 17.37 8.77 -16.37
N SER A 442 16.41 9.03 -15.48
CA SER A 442 16.71 9.53 -14.13
C SER A 442 17.64 8.58 -13.37
N GLN A 443 18.54 9.15 -12.58
CA GLN A 443 19.41 8.37 -11.70
C GLN A 443 18.58 7.56 -10.71
N MET A 444 19.07 6.35 -10.41
CA MET A 444 18.43 5.42 -9.51
C MET A 444 19.28 5.24 -8.27
N GLU A 445 18.62 5.08 -7.13
CA GLU A 445 19.29 4.86 -5.85
C GLU A 445 19.95 3.48 -5.81
N GLU A 446 21.14 3.40 -5.23
CA GLU A 446 21.84 2.14 -4.97
C GLU A 446 21.07 1.31 -3.93
N GLN A 447 20.75 0.06 -4.27
CA GLN A 447 19.99 -0.82 -3.39
C GLN A 447 20.92 -1.78 -2.66
N PHE A 448 20.92 -1.70 -1.33
CA PHE A 448 21.65 -2.65 -0.48
C PHE A 448 20.76 -3.82 -0.09
N TYR A 449 21.32 -5.04 -0.01
CA TYR A 449 20.63 -6.23 0.53
C TYR A 449 21.59 -7.32 1.00
N ILE A 450 21.09 -8.23 1.85
CA ILE A 450 21.78 -9.43 2.33
C ILE A 450 21.23 -10.63 1.58
N MET A 451 22.10 -11.57 1.24
CA MET A 451 21.71 -12.84 0.64
C MET A 451 22.29 -14.00 1.45
N LYS A 452 21.45 -14.98 1.80
CA LYS A 452 21.89 -16.27 2.35
C LYS A 452 22.62 -17.08 1.30
N PRO A 453 23.44 -18.07 1.70
CA PRO A 453 24.10 -18.98 0.77
C PRO A 453 23.08 -19.62 -0.18
N ASN A 454 23.34 -19.57 -1.48
CA ASN A 454 22.47 -20.08 -2.55
C ASN A 454 21.08 -19.42 -2.70
N GLU A 455 20.80 -18.34 -1.97
CA GLU A 455 19.54 -17.61 -2.09
C GLU A 455 19.49 -16.78 -3.38
N LEU A 456 18.32 -16.75 -4.02
CA LEU A 456 18.00 -15.89 -5.14
C LEU A 456 17.17 -14.72 -4.65
N VAL A 457 17.63 -13.51 -4.93
CA VAL A 457 16.98 -12.27 -4.51
C VAL A 457 16.71 -11.42 -5.72
N THR A 458 15.47 -10.93 -5.85
CA THR A 458 15.05 -10.04 -6.93
C THR A 458 14.90 -8.61 -6.42
N ARG A 459 15.44 -7.65 -7.17
CA ARG A 459 15.37 -6.21 -6.89
C ARG A 459 14.74 -5.48 -8.05
N ALA A 460 13.93 -4.45 -7.74
CA ALA A 460 13.19 -3.70 -8.73
C ALA A 460 13.66 -2.23 -8.73
N PHE A 461 13.99 -1.71 -9.91
CA PHE A 461 14.37 -0.31 -10.12
C PHE A 461 13.31 0.39 -10.96
N LYS A 462 12.87 1.57 -10.53
CA LYS A 462 11.91 2.40 -11.27
C LYS A 462 12.64 3.20 -12.34
N LEU A 463 12.29 2.96 -13.60
CA LEU A 463 12.86 3.62 -14.77
C LEU A 463 11.98 4.81 -15.16
N ASN A 464 12.55 6.01 -15.08
CA ASN A 464 11.88 7.25 -15.46
C ASN A 464 12.66 7.91 -16.61
N PRO A 465 12.29 7.66 -17.87
CA PRO A 465 12.88 8.33 -19.02
C PRO A 465 12.40 9.79 -19.08
N SER A 466 13.23 10.70 -19.58
CA SER A 466 12.94 12.13 -19.72
C SER A 466 12.49 12.56 -21.13
N SER A 467 12.48 11.62 -22.09
CA SER A 467 12.04 11.85 -23.47
C SER A 467 10.62 11.33 -23.68
N ASP A 468 9.83 12.03 -24.49
CA ASP A 468 8.48 11.62 -24.94
C ASP A 468 8.52 10.72 -26.19
N GLN A 469 9.67 10.63 -26.86
CA GLN A 469 9.86 9.82 -28.06
C GLN A 469 10.19 8.36 -27.72
N ALA A 470 9.86 7.47 -28.66
CA ALA A 470 10.32 6.08 -28.60
C ALA A 470 11.85 6.03 -28.73
N ALA A 471 12.51 5.46 -27.73
CA ALA A 471 13.97 5.40 -27.66
C ALA A 471 14.45 4.06 -27.09
N ASN A 472 15.70 3.74 -27.38
CA ASN A 472 16.40 2.58 -26.84
C ASN A 472 17.44 3.05 -25.84
N TYR A 473 17.43 2.47 -24.64
CA TYR A 473 18.36 2.78 -23.56
C TYR A 473 19.22 1.57 -23.25
N LEU A 474 20.50 1.80 -23.04
CA LEU A 474 21.45 0.79 -22.59
C LEU A 474 21.71 1.01 -21.09
N CYS A 475 21.62 -0.06 -20.31
CA CYS A 475 21.88 -0.01 -18.88
C CYS A 475 22.84 -1.11 -18.44
N SER A 476 23.59 -0.84 -17.38
CA SER A 476 24.48 -1.77 -16.72
C SER A 476 24.07 -1.95 -15.26
N ALA A 477 23.75 -3.18 -14.88
CA ALA A 477 23.64 -3.61 -13.51
C ALA A 477 25.03 -3.99 -12.98
N ILE A 478 25.41 -3.44 -11.82
CA ILE A 478 26.70 -3.68 -11.19
C ILE A 478 26.45 -4.17 -9.77
N LEU A 479 26.86 -5.40 -9.48
CA LEU A 479 26.77 -6.01 -8.16
C LEU A 479 28.10 -5.84 -7.43
N LYS A 480 28.06 -5.34 -6.20
CA LYS A 480 29.20 -5.16 -5.30
C LYS A 480 29.07 -6.05 -4.06
N ASP A 481 30.20 -6.52 -3.55
CA ASP A 481 30.27 -7.25 -2.28
C ASP A 481 30.40 -6.33 -1.05
N SER A 482 30.56 -6.92 0.13
CA SER A 482 30.77 -6.23 1.41
C SER A 482 31.98 -5.28 1.43
N ASP A 483 32.95 -5.45 0.52
CA ASP A 483 34.15 -4.60 0.39
C ASP A 483 33.94 -3.46 -0.62
N PHE A 484 32.73 -3.32 -1.16
CA PHE A 484 32.37 -2.41 -2.25
C PHE A 484 33.08 -2.70 -3.58
N ASN A 485 33.67 -3.90 -3.74
CA ASN A 485 34.28 -4.31 -4.99
C ASN A 485 33.22 -4.88 -5.92
N GLU A 486 33.34 -4.56 -7.21
CA GLU A 486 32.50 -5.16 -8.25
C GLU A 486 32.77 -6.66 -8.35
N VAL A 487 31.74 -7.47 -8.10
CA VAL A 487 31.80 -8.93 -8.22
C VAL A 487 31.20 -9.44 -9.52
N ASP A 488 30.23 -8.71 -10.08
CA ASP A 488 29.61 -9.06 -11.35
C ASP A 488 28.99 -7.83 -12.03
N ARG A 489 28.90 -7.88 -13.36
CA ARG A 489 28.30 -6.84 -14.19
C ARG A 489 27.53 -7.47 -15.33
N ALA A 490 26.32 -6.98 -15.54
CA ALA A 490 25.46 -7.41 -16.64
C ALA A 490 24.83 -6.19 -17.32
N GLU A 491 24.83 -6.20 -18.65
CA GLU A 491 24.23 -5.15 -19.47
C GLU A 491 22.87 -5.60 -20.00
N CYS A 492 21.93 -4.66 -20.08
CA CYS A 492 20.65 -4.89 -20.72
C CYS A 492 20.25 -3.69 -21.57
N GLN A 493 19.40 -3.95 -22.55
CA GLN A 493 18.80 -2.92 -23.38
C GLN A 493 17.29 -2.97 -23.18
N PHE A 494 16.68 -1.81 -22.98
CA PHE A 494 15.23 -1.67 -22.98
C PHE A 494 14.80 -0.57 -23.94
N SER A 495 13.57 -0.69 -24.44
CA SER A 495 12.97 0.28 -25.35
C SER A 495 11.72 0.90 -24.73
N THR A 496 11.46 2.17 -25.06
CA THR A 496 10.21 2.86 -24.72
C THR A 496 9.36 3.08 -25.96
N THR A 497 8.03 3.08 -25.82
CA THR A 497 7.12 3.58 -26.86
C THR A 497 6.87 5.08 -26.64
N ALA A 498 6.59 5.80 -27.73
CA ALA A 498 6.31 7.24 -27.66
C ALA A 498 5.05 7.53 -26.84
N THR A 499 5.03 8.67 -26.15
CA THR A 499 3.88 9.14 -25.37
C THR A 499 2.70 9.43 -26.30
N ALA A 500 1.56 8.79 -26.04
CA ALA A 500 0.31 9.08 -26.73
C ALA A 500 -0.37 10.29 -26.05
N PHE A 501 -0.06 11.49 -26.55
CA PHE A 501 -0.76 12.70 -26.11
C PHE A 501 -2.22 12.68 -26.53
N ASP A 502 -3.10 13.14 -25.64
CA ASP A 502 -4.47 13.47 -26.02
C ASP A 502 -4.43 14.51 -27.13
N ASN A 503 -5.29 14.34 -28.14
CA ASN A 503 -5.34 15.21 -29.32
C ASN A 503 -5.90 16.61 -29.00
N GLY A 504 -6.13 16.90 -27.72
CA GLY A 504 -6.65 18.17 -27.23
C GLY A 504 -8.07 18.44 -27.68
N THR A 505 -8.79 17.44 -28.18
CA THR A 505 -10.19 17.62 -28.52
C THR A 505 -10.97 17.76 -27.21
N GLN A 506 -11.22 19.01 -26.83
CA GLN A 506 -12.17 19.39 -25.77
C GLN A 506 -13.61 19.16 -26.24
N VAL A 507 -13.86 18.06 -26.96
CA VAL A 507 -15.20 17.63 -27.29
C VAL A 507 -15.82 17.07 -26.02
N PRO A 508 -17.06 17.45 -25.67
CA PRO A 508 -17.77 16.84 -24.57
C PRO A 508 -17.71 15.32 -24.72
N PHE A 509 -17.36 14.60 -23.66
CA PHE A 509 -17.35 13.14 -23.65
C PHE A 509 -18.68 12.63 -24.21
N GLN A 510 -18.64 12.12 -25.44
CA GLN A 510 -19.74 11.40 -26.03
C GLN A 510 -19.52 9.95 -25.60
N PRO A 511 -20.33 9.39 -24.69
CA PRO A 511 -20.22 7.98 -24.38
C PRO A 511 -20.28 7.20 -25.69
N PRO A 512 -19.43 6.16 -25.87
CA PRO A 512 -19.52 5.33 -27.06
C PRO A 512 -20.97 4.88 -27.22
N LYS A 513 -21.51 4.99 -28.44
CA LYS A 513 -22.82 4.44 -28.80
C LYS A 513 -22.75 2.91 -28.82
N THR A 514 -22.35 2.29 -27.72
CA THR A 514 -22.60 0.88 -27.47
C THR A 514 -24.06 0.79 -27.05
N GLY A 515 -24.86 0.20 -27.93
CA GLY A 515 -26.24 -0.16 -27.61
C GLY A 515 -26.29 -0.83 -26.23
N VAL A 516 -27.25 -0.39 -25.44
CA VAL A 516 -27.52 -0.75 -24.04
C VAL A 516 -27.72 -2.27 -23.83
N HIS A 517 -27.54 -3.10 -24.86
CA HIS A 517 -27.76 -4.54 -24.82
C HIS A 517 -26.50 -5.39 -24.59
N GLY A 518 -25.28 -4.87 -24.78
CA GLY A 518 -24.06 -5.69 -24.61
C GLY A 518 -23.54 -5.82 -23.17
N PHE A 519 -23.71 -4.77 -22.35
CA PHE A 519 -23.11 -4.69 -21.01
C PHE A 519 -23.89 -5.48 -19.95
N PHE A 520 -25.21 -5.65 -20.14
CA PHE A 520 -26.06 -6.40 -19.21
C PHE A 520 -25.92 -7.92 -19.37
N GLU A 521 -25.59 -8.42 -20.57
CA GLU A 521 -25.37 -9.86 -20.79
C GLU A 521 -24.10 -10.37 -20.09
N THR A 522 -23.04 -9.56 -20.06
CA THR A 522 -21.78 -9.91 -19.38
C THR A 522 -21.90 -9.97 -17.86
N LEU A 523 -22.68 -9.06 -17.26
CA LEU A 523 -22.95 -9.07 -15.81
C LEU A 523 -23.92 -10.21 -15.43
N GLN A 524 -24.91 -10.50 -16.27
CA GLN A 524 -25.85 -11.60 -16.03
C GLN A 524 -25.19 -12.98 -16.20
N GLN A 525 -24.23 -13.12 -17.13
CA GLN A 525 -23.43 -14.35 -17.26
C GLN A 525 -22.44 -14.56 -16.10
N LEU A 526 -21.85 -13.49 -15.55
CA LEU A 526 -21.01 -13.59 -14.34
C LEU A 526 -21.85 -13.97 -13.11
N TRP A 527 -23.03 -13.37 -12.95
CA TRP A 527 -23.93 -13.64 -11.82
C TRP A 527 -24.53 -15.05 -11.88
N ASN A 528 -24.87 -15.54 -13.07
CA ASN A 528 -25.36 -16.92 -13.25
C ASN A 528 -24.26 -17.97 -13.03
N LYS A 529 -22.99 -17.65 -13.30
CA LYS A 529 -21.85 -18.53 -12.96
C LYS A 529 -21.61 -18.60 -11.46
N LEU A 530 -21.71 -17.46 -10.75
CA LEU A 530 -21.57 -17.40 -9.30
C LEU A 530 -22.72 -18.12 -8.55
N LEU A 531 -23.95 -18.06 -9.08
CA LEU A 531 -25.08 -18.82 -8.53
C LEU A 531 -25.05 -20.32 -8.86
N ALA A 532 -24.38 -20.71 -9.95
CA ALA A 532 -24.23 -22.13 -10.32
C ALA A 532 -23.16 -22.84 -9.46
N GLU A 533 -22.16 -22.13 -8.94
CA GLU A 533 -21.12 -22.69 -8.05
C GLU A 533 -21.56 -22.81 -6.58
N GLN A 534 -22.67 -22.17 -6.18
CA GLN A 534 -23.25 -22.29 -4.82
C GLN A 534 -24.30 -23.39 -4.66
N ASN A 535 -24.69 -24.09 -5.74
CA ASN A 535 -25.72 -25.14 -5.72
C ASN A 535 -25.18 -26.58 -5.73
N VAL A 536 -23.91 -26.82 -5.37
CA VAL A 536 -23.37 -28.19 -5.21
C VAL A 536 -22.93 -28.43 -3.78
N LEU A 537 -23.82 -28.16 -2.82
CA LEU A 537 -23.84 -28.79 -1.50
C LEU A 537 -25.30 -28.79 -1.05
N ASP A 538 -26.06 -29.86 -1.33
CA ASP A 538 -26.43 -30.86 -0.32
C ASP A 538 -27.50 -31.87 -0.85
N PHE A 539 -27.51 -33.06 -0.23
CA PHE A 539 -28.47 -34.18 -0.30
C PHE A 539 -28.34 -35.25 -1.40
N SER A 540 -27.65 -36.34 -1.04
CA SER A 540 -28.09 -37.70 -1.37
C SER A 540 -28.28 -38.50 -0.07
N MET A 541 -29.54 -38.84 0.22
CA MET A 541 -29.89 -40.16 0.73
C MET A 541 -29.75 -41.18 -0.40
#